data_AF-A0A6A8ANG3-F1
#
_entry.id   AF-A0A6A8ANG3-F1
#
_cell.length_a   1.000
_cell.length_b   1.000
_cell.length_c   1.000
_cell.angle_alpha   90.00
_cell.angle_beta   90.00
_cell.angle_gamma   90.00
#
_symmetry.space_group_name_H-M   'P 1'
#
loop_
_entity.id
_entity.type
_entity.pdbx_description
1 polymer ?
#
loop_
_entity_poly.entity_id
_entity_poly.type
_entity_poly.pdbx_seq_one_letter_code
_entity_poly.pdbx_strand_id
1 'polypeptide(L)' 'MVKLQKRFAYRYKDKKHYKHMITVPQSAISELGWSEGQQLIYMINNNTLIVKRVSDEKDDEK' A
#
# COMPACT_ATOMS: atom_id res chain seq x y z
N MET A 1 -2.68 -6.10 14.43
CA MET A 1 -3.64 -6.61 13.43
C MET A 1 -3.67 -5.63 12.26
N VAL A 2 -3.53 -6.14 11.03
CA VAL A 2 -3.65 -5.34 9.80
C VAL A 2 -5.13 -5.17 9.48
N LYS A 3 -5.58 -3.96 9.16
CA LYS A 3 -6.98 -3.68 8.84
C LYS A 3 -7.10 -2.70 7.67
N LEU A 4 -8.02 -2.99 6.76
CA LEU A 4 -8.45 -2.04 5.73
C LEU A 4 -9.34 -0.97 6.37
N GLN A 5 -8.97 0.29 6.19
CA GLN A 5 -9.69 1.46 6.66
C GLN A 5 -10.21 2.27 5.48
N LYS A 6 -11.50 2.60 5.50
CA LYS A 6 -12.09 3.57 4.58
C LYS A 6 -12.00 4.96 5.22
N ARG A 7 -11.26 5.88 4.60
CA ARG A 7 -11.14 7.27 5.07
C ARG A 7 -11.72 8.21 4.03
N PHE A 8 -12.38 9.27 4.52
CA PHE A 8 -12.83 10.36 3.65
C PHE A 8 -11.60 11.03 3.01
N ALA A 9 -11.64 11.24 1.70
CA ALA A 9 -10.58 11.90 0.96
C ALA A 9 -10.95 13.36 0.69
N TYR A 10 -12.04 13.57 -0.05
CA TYR A 10 -12.55 14.90 -0.39
C TYR A 10 -13.99 14.82 -0.90
N ARG A 11 -14.65 15.97 -1.04
CA ARG A 11 -15.94 16.10 -1.74
C ARG A 11 -15.71 16.75 -3.09
N TYR A 12 -16.34 16.22 -4.14
CA TYR A 12 -16.30 16.80 -5.47
C TYR A 12 -17.68 16.70 -6.12
N LYS A 13 -18.23 17.84 -6.58
CA LYS A 13 -19.58 17.96 -7.19
C LYS A 13 -20.63 17.12 -6.45
N ASP A 14 -20.76 17.36 -5.14
CA ASP A 14 -21.68 16.67 -4.23
C ASP A 14 -21.46 15.19 -3.94
N LYS A 15 -20.42 14.58 -4.53
CA LYS A 15 -20.02 13.21 -4.22
C LYS A 15 -18.89 13.19 -3.20
N LYS A 16 -19.02 12.34 -2.18
CA LYS A 16 -17.95 12.06 -1.21
C LYS A 16 -17.03 10.99 -1.81
N HIS A 17 -15.75 11.34 -1.94
CA HIS A 17 -14.70 10.41 -2.35
C HIS A 17 -13.99 9.87 -1.12
N TYR A 18 -13.68 8.58 -1.16
CA TYR A 18 -13.02 7.87 -0.07
C TYR A 18 -11.74 7.23 -0.59
N LYS A 19 -10.72 7.19 0.26
CA LYS A 19 -9.52 6.40 0.06
C LYS A 19 -9.54 5.19 0.99
N HIS A 20 -8.92 4.11 0.54
CA HIS A 20 -8.67 2.95 1.36
C HIS A 20 -7.22 2.96 1.83
N MET A 21 -7.00 2.67 3.10
CA MET A 21 -5.67 2.61 3.69
C MET A 21 -5.54 1.33 4.50
N ILE A 22 -4.37 0.70 4.44
CA ILE A 22 -4.05 -0.48 5.25
C ILE A 22 -3.09 -0.03 6.35
N THR A 23 -3.37 -0.42 7.59
CA THR A 23 -2.43 -0.20 8.69
C THR A 23 -1.36 -1.28 8.67
N VAL A 24 -0.12 -0.89 8.38
CA VAL A 24 1.04 -1.78 8.44
C VAL A 24 1.69 -1.66 9.83
N PRO A 25 1.92 -2.75 10.58
CA PRO A 25 2.56 -2.71 11.88
C PRO A 25 4.01 -2.23 11.78
N GLN A 26 4.50 -1.56 12.82
CA GLN A 26 5.87 -1.04 12.86
C GLN A 26 6.93 -2.13 12.64
N SER A 27 6.72 -3.33 13.19
CA SER A 27 7.65 -4.46 13.02
C SER A 27 7.84 -4.84 11.55
N ALA A 28 6.76 -4.86 10.76
CA ALA A 28 6.81 -5.15 9.33
C ALA A 28 7.49 -4.02 8.55
N ILE A 29 7.24 -2.76 8.89
CA ILE A 29 7.95 -1.61 8.29
C ILE A 29 9.46 -1.71 8.54
N SER A 30 9.86 -2.05 9.77
CA SER A 30 11.27 -2.22 10.13
C SER A 30 11.93 -3.39 9.40
N GLU A 31 11.26 -4.54 9.30
CA GLU A 31 11.77 -5.73 8.59
C GLU A 31 11.89 -5.49 7.08
N LEU A 32 10.89 -4.83 6.47
CA LEU A 32 10.91 -4.43 5.07
C LEU A 32 11.83 -3.22 4.82
N GLY A 33 12.36 -2.60 5.87
CA GLY A 33 13.19 -1.39 5.84
C GLY A 33 12.53 -0.19 5.17
N TRP A 34 11.19 -0.12 5.14
CA TRP A 34 10.48 0.96 4.49
C TRP A 34 10.58 2.27 5.27
N SER A 35 10.61 3.38 4.56
CA SER A 35 10.64 4.73 5.12
C SER A 35 9.40 5.53 4.73
N GLU A 36 9.05 6.53 5.53
CA GLU A 36 7.98 7.47 5.18
C GLU A 36 8.27 8.18 3.84
N GLY A 37 7.25 8.36 3.01
CA GLY A 37 7.37 8.99 1.70
C GLY A 37 8.05 8.13 0.62
N GLN A 38 8.53 6.93 0.98
CA GLN A 38 9.10 6.00 0.02
C GLN A 38 8.06 5.58 -1.02
N GLN A 39 8.48 5.57 -2.28
CA GLN A 39 7.64 5.04 -3.36
C GLN A 39 7.61 3.52 -3.29
N LEU A 40 6.39 2.99 -3.37
CA LEU A 40 6.10 1.56 -3.41
C LEU A 40 5.24 1.29 -4.62
N ILE A 41 5.36 0.09 -5.16
CA ILE A 41 4.47 -0.45 -6.19
C ILE A 41 3.59 -1.52 -5.58
N TYR A 42 2.48 -1.81 -6.25
CA TYR A 42 1.61 -2.90 -5.87
C TYR A 42 1.22 -3.73 -7.08
N MET A 43 0.97 -5.01 -6.83
CA MET A 43 0.41 -5.94 -7.81
C MET A 43 -0.61 -6.84 -7.12
N ILE A 44 -1.55 -7.36 -7.90
CA ILE A 44 -2.52 -8.35 -7.44
C ILE A 44 -2.14 -9.68 -8.08
N ASN A 45 -1.82 -10.66 -7.25
CA ASN A 45 -1.54 -12.02 -7.70
C ASN A 45 -2.30 -13.01 -6.81
N ASN A 46 -3.04 -13.96 -7.39
CA ASN A 46 -3.80 -14.99 -6.67
C ASN A 46 -4.62 -14.44 -5.49
N ASN A 47 -5.44 -13.42 -5.75
CA ASN A 47 -6.26 -12.73 -4.74
C ASN A 47 -5.47 -12.15 -3.55
N THR A 48 -4.17 -11.89 -3.75
CA THR A 48 -3.25 -11.33 -2.76
C THR A 48 -2.73 -9.98 -3.24
N LEU A 49 -2.79 -8.97 -2.36
CA LEU A 49 -2.14 -7.68 -2.60
C LEU A 49 -0.68 -7.78 -2.18
N ILE A 50 0.22 -7.69 -3.15
CA ILE A 50 1.66 -7.64 -2.92
C ILE A 50 2.10 -6.20 -3.08
N VAL A 51 2.84 -5.68 -2.10
CA VAL A 51 3.41 -4.32 -2.11
C VAL A 51 4.91 -4.46 -1.93
N LYS A 52 5.69 -3.90 -2.86
CA LYS A 52 7.16 -3.97 -2.85
C LYS A 52 7.80 -2.63 -3.20
N ARG A 53 9.11 -2.51 -3.02
CA ARG A 53 9.83 -1.28 -3.39
C ARG A 53 9.94 -1.22 -4.91
N VAL A 54 9.99 0.00 -5.46
CA VAL A 54 10.17 0.21 -6.91
C VAL A 54 11.48 -0.44 -7.42
N SER A 55 12.51 -0.55 -6.59
CA SER A 55 13.78 -1.22 -6.93
C SER A 55 13.65 -2.73 -7.18
N ASP A 56 12.63 -3.36 -6.60
CA ASP A 56 12.53 -4.82 -6.52
C ASP A 56 11.74 -5.40 -7.73
N GLU A 57 11.46 -4.60 -8.77
CA GLU A 57 10.86 -5.10 -10.02
C GLU A 57 11.84 -5.86 -10.91
N LYS A 58 13.15 -5.60 -10.80
CA LYS A 58 14.13 -6.12 -11.76
C LYS A 58 14.55 -7.58 -11.53
N ASP A 59 14.17 -8.18 -10.42
CA ASP A 59 14.69 -9.48 -9.99
C ASP A 59 13.70 -10.65 -10.13
N ASP A 60 12.42 -10.39 -10.43
CA ASP A 60 11.36 -11.43 -10.50
C ASP A 60 11.12 -11.99 -11.93
N GLU A 61 11.91 -11.58 -12.92
CA GLU A 61 11.77 -12.02 -14.33
C GLU A 61 12.85 -13.05 -14.76
N LYS A 62 13.45 -13.77 -13.81
CA LYS A 62 14.49 -14.80 -14.07
C LYS A 62 14.04 -16.23 -13.79
#